data_AF-A0A077EFU8-F1
#
_entry.id   AF-A0A077EFU8-F1
#
_cell.length_a   1.000
_cell.length_b   1.000
_cell.length_c   1.000
_cell.angle_alpha   90.00
_cell.angle_beta   90.00
_cell.angle_gamma   90.00
#
_symmetry.space_group_name_H-M   'P 1'
#
loop_
_entity.id
_entity.type
_entity.pdbx_description
1 polymer ?
#
loop_
_entity_poly.entity_id
_entity_poly.type
_entity_poly.pdbx_seq_one_letter_code
_entity_poly.pdbx_strand_id
1 'polypeptide(L)' 'MPQNPNINNEKEMKKIVEELKILKVKRDERQLQKQDSLRIEYLFNQYQQLKNDR' A
#
# COMPACT_ATOMS: atom_id res chain seq x y z
N MET A 1 9.28 -21.26 -15.22
CA MET A 1 8.84 -21.38 -13.81
C MET A 1 7.57 -20.56 -13.66
N PRO A 2 6.41 -21.15 -13.28
CA PRO A 2 5.19 -20.38 -13.14
C PRO A 2 5.33 -19.48 -11.90
N GLN A 3 5.35 -18.17 -12.12
CA GLN A 3 5.29 -17.19 -11.05
C GLN A 3 3.85 -17.22 -10.52
N ASN A 4 3.61 -17.96 -9.45
CA ASN A 4 2.29 -18.01 -8.82
C ASN A 4 1.87 -16.57 -8.48
N PRO A 5 0.80 -16.02 -9.09
CA PRO A 5 0.38 -14.63 -8.89
C PRO A 5 0.10 -14.34 -7.41
N ASN A 6 -0.32 -15.36 -6.65
CA ASN A 6 -0.58 -15.29 -5.22
C ASN A 6 0.65 -14.87 -4.38
N ILE A 7 1.85 -15.40 -4.68
CA ILE A 7 3.09 -15.10 -3.93
C ILE A 7 3.56 -13.67 -4.25
N ASN A 8 3.36 -13.24 -5.50
CA ASN A 8 3.71 -11.88 -5.91
C ASN A 8 2.75 -10.86 -5.29
N ASN A 9 1.45 -11.16 -5.24
CA ASN A 9 0.44 -10.30 -4.63
C ASN A 9 0.66 -10.11 -3.13
N GLU A 10 1.07 -11.16 -2.39
CA GLU A 10 1.40 -11.03 -0.97
C GLU A 10 2.64 -10.15 -0.72
N LYS A 11 3.66 -10.24 -1.57
CA LYS A 11 4.83 -9.36 -1.48
C LYS A 11 4.46 -7.90 -1.75
N GLU A 12 3.66 -7.65 -2.78
CA GLU A 12 3.22 -6.30 -3.13
C GLU A 12 2.27 -5.72 -2.07
N MET A 13 1.36 -6.52 -1.51
CA MET A 13 0.55 -6.13 -0.35
C MET A 13 1.41 -5.71 0.85
N LYS A 14 2.46 -6.49 1.18
CA LYS A 14 3.35 -6.16 2.30
C LYS A 14 4.02 -4.80 2.09
N LYS A 15 4.53 -4.53 0.89
CA LYS A 15 5.13 -3.23 0.54
C LYS A 15 4.13 -2.08 0.71
N ILE A 16 2.90 -2.25 0.23
CA ILE A 16 1.85 -1.24 0.36
C ILE A 16 1.54 -0.97 1.84
N VAL A 17 1.44 -2.00 2.67
CA VAL A 17 1.20 -1.85 4.12
C VAL A 17 2.36 -1.17 4.83
N GLU A 18 3.61 -1.44 4.44
CA GLU A 18 4.78 -0.74 4.99
C GLU A 18 4.78 0.75 4.62
N GLU A 19 4.51 1.10 3.36
CA GLU A 19 4.37 2.50 2.93
C GLU A 19 3.25 3.21 3.70
N LEU A 20 2.08 2.58 3.84
CA LEU A 20 0.96 3.15 4.60
C LEU A 20 1.32 3.37 6.08
N LYS A 21 2.15 2.51 6.69
CA LYS A 21 2.65 2.71 8.06
C LYS A 21 3.53 3.94 8.16
N ILE A 22 4.43 4.17 7.21
CA ILE A 22 5.28 5.37 7.18
C ILE A 22 4.42 6.63 7.07
N LEU A 23 3.42 6.62 6.19
CA LEU A 23 2.49 7.73 6.03
C LEU A 23 1.64 7.97 7.29
N LYS A 24 1.29 6.91 8.03
CA LYS A 24 0.63 7.03 9.33
C LYS A 24 1.53 7.73 10.35
N VAL A 25 2.81 7.38 10.44
CA VAL A 25 3.76 8.06 11.35
C VAL A 25 3.86 9.55 11.00
N LYS A 26 4.00 9.90 9.72
CA LYS A 26 3.98 11.31 9.28
C LYS A 26 2.71 12.04 9.68
N ARG A 27 1.54 11.38 9.62
CA ARG A 27 0.27 11.95 10.10
C ARG A 27 0.30 12.21 11.59
N ASP A 28 0.78 11.25 12.37
CA ASP A 28 0.88 11.37 13.84
C ASP A 28 1.83 12.52 14.22
N GLU A 29 2.88 12.74 13.43
CA GLU A 29 3.81 13.88 13.55
C GLU A 29 3.27 15.20 12.95
N ARG A 30 2.04 15.21 12.42
CA ARG A 30 1.41 16.35 11.69
C ARG A 30 2.22 16.86 10.49
N GLN A 31 3.06 16.02 9.92
CA GLN A 31 3.86 16.30 8.72
C GLN A 31 3.23 15.79 7.42
N LEU A 32 2.04 15.20 7.49
CA LEU A 32 1.34 14.67 6.32
C LEU A 32 0.97 15.79 5.34
N GLN A 33 1.52 15.72 4.14
CA GLN A 33 1.23 16.69 3.08
C GLN A 33 0.04 16.24 2.22
N LYS A 34 -0.50 17.15 1.41
CA LYS A 34 -1.56 16.81 0.43
C LYS A 34 -1.12 15.70 -0.54
N GLN A 35 0.14 15.70 -0.94
CA GLN A 35 0.71 14.66 -1.79
C GLN A 35 0.75 13.29 -1.09
N ASP A 36 1.08 13.26 0.21
CA ASP A 36 1.00 12.04 1.01
C ASP A 36 -0.45 11.54 1.09
N SER A 37 -1.44 12.43 1.14
CA SER A 37 -2.87 12.06 1.16
C SER A 37 -3.29 11.38 -0.16
N LEU A 38 -2.89 11.92 -1.31
CA LEU A 38 -3.09 11.27 -2.61
C LEU A 38 -2.38 9.92 -2.70
N ARG A 39 -1.18 9.82 -2.10
CA ARG A 39 -0.41 8.58 -2.05
C ARG A 39 -1.13 7.51 -1.22
N ILE A 40 -1.72 7.87 -0.08
CA ILE A 40 -2.53 6.96 0.75
C ILE A 40 -3.69 6.40 -0.06
N GLU A 41 -4.43 7.26 -0.78
CA GLU A 41 -5.58 6.83 -1.58
C GLU A 41 -5.16 5.87 -2.70
N TYR A 42 -4.08 6.20 -3.43
CA TYR A 42 -3.51 5.34 -4.45
C TYR A 42 -3.09 3.96 -3.89
N LEU A 43 -2.34 3.96 -2.79
CA LEU A 43 -1.86 2.75 -2.12
C LEU A 43 -3.04 1.89 -1.65
N PHE A 44 -4.08 2.52 -1.09
CA PHE A 44 -5.28 1.81 -0.65
C PHE A 44 -6.01 1.15 -1.82
N ASN A 45 -6.19 1.85 -2.94
CA ASN A 45 -6.80 1.29 -4.14
C ASN A 45 -5.99 0.11 -4.71
N GLN A 46 -4.67 0.22 -4.76
CA GLN A 46 -3.80 -0.88 -5.18
C GLN A 46 -3.91 -2.09 -4.25
N TYR A 47 -3.98 -1.86 -2.94
CA TYR A 47 -4.19 -2.94 -1.96
C TYR A 47 -5.54 -3.64 -2.16
N GLN A 48 -6.61 -2.87 -2.41
CA GLN A 48 -7.93 -3.42 -2.68
C GLN A 48 -7.95 -4.25 -3.97
N GLN A 49 -7.31 -3.79 -5.04
CA GLN A 49 -7.17 -4.56 -6.28
C GLN A 49 -6.46 -5.89 -6.03
N LEU A 50 -5.29 -5.87 -5.39
CA LEU A 50 -4.54 -7.09 -5.05
C LEU A 50 -5.32 -8.04 -4.13
N LYS A 51 -6.25 -7.51 -3.31
CA LYS A 51 -7.11 -8.30 -2.42
C LYS A 51 -8.29 -8.91 -3.16
N ASN A 52 -8.89 -8.19 -4.10
CA ASN A 52 -10.06 -8.63 -4.86
C ASN A 52 -9.69 -9.48 -6.07
N ASP A 53 -8.45 -9.39 -6.57
CA ASP A 53 -7.86 -10.30 -7.57
C ASP A 53 -7.45 -11.67 -6.95
N ARG A 54 -7.77 -11.92 -5.69
CA ARG A 54 -7.44 -13.16 -4.96
C ARG A 54 -8.70 -13.98 -4.70
#